data_AF-A0A2M7EK16-F1
#
_entry.id   AF-A0A2M7EK16-F1
#
_cell.length_a   1.000
_cell.length_b   1.000
_cell.length_c   1.000
_cell.angle_alpha   90.00
_cell.angle_beta   90.00
_cell.angle_gamma   90.00
#
_symmetry.space_group_name_H-M   'P 1'
#
loop_
_entity.id
_entity.type
_entity.pdbx_description
1 polymer ?
#
loop_
_entity_poly.entity_id
_entity_poly.type
_entity_poly.pdbx_seq_one_letter_code
_entity_poly.pdbx_strand_id
1 'polypeptide(L)'
;MLPTNLGGLQGIGRVDIWKKMKNNEINNKYLYNLPERLIAQEPANPRDSSKLLVYDTQKNELIIDSFFNLATYLPPSTALTLNDAKVVPARITLTKETGGKIVVLFLINEWISTKQGPIPCFLDRRGRVGDRLYFADKSFVTIQRQEEGLFYVTWAGEPNDLL
;
A
#
# COMPACT_ATOMS: atom_id res chain seq x y z
N MET A 1 50.55 19.05 16.68
CA MET A 1 50.06 18.76 18.04
C MET A 1 48.54 18.80 18.00
N LEU A 2 47.95 17.79 18.65
CA LEU A 2 46.57 17.25 18.66
C LEU A 2 45.46 18.23 19.08
N PRO A 3 44.16 17.84 19.09
CA PRO A 3 43.40 16.83 18.31
C PRO A 3 42.06 17.44 17.79
N THR A 4 41.12 16.74 17.14
CA THR A 4 39.96 16.11 17.81
C THR A 4 39.27 15.12 16.87
N ASN A 5 39.23 13.86 17.30
CA ASN A 5 38.37 12.80 16.78
C ASN A 5 36.95 13.02 17.31
N LEU A 6 35.93 12.87 16.48
CA LEU A 6 34.57 12.46 16.88
C LEU A 6 33.92 11.78 15.68
N GLY A 7 33.99 10.44 15.69
CA GLY A 7 33.28 9.60 14.75
C GLY A 7 31.80 9.43 15.12
N GLY A 8 31.11 8.70 14.26
CA GLY A 8 29.93 7.91 14.63
C GLY A 8 28.64 8.31 13.93
N LEU A 9 28.18 7.38 13.09
CA LEU A 9 26.79 7.17 12.63
C LEU A 9 26.39 7.86 11.30
N GLN A 10 26.98 7.39 10.20
CA GLN A 10 26.32 7.47 8.90
C GLN A 10 25.17 6.45 8.83
N GLY A 11 23.98 6.95 8.49
CA GLY A 11 22.74 6.20 8.42
C GLY A 11 22.80 5.03 7.43
N ILE A 12 22.38 3.87 7.92
CA ILE A 12 22.21 2.65 7.14
C ILE A 12 21.09 2.87 6.12
N GLY A 13 21.47 3.13 4.88
CA GLY A 13 21.09 2.25 3.78
C GLY A 13 19.72 2.44 3.13
N ARG A 14 19.39 3.63 2.62
CA ARG A 14 18.42 3.74 1.50
C ARG A 14 19.07 3.46 0.14
N VAL A 15 20.39 3.64 0.03
CA VAL A 15 21.20 3.40 -1.18
C VAL A 15 21.65 1.93 -1.31
N ASP A 16 21.83 1.23 -0.19
CA ASP A 16 22.34 -0.15 -0.17
C ASP A 16 21.33 -1.19 -0.67
N ILE A 17 20.03 -0.94 -0.48
CA ILE A 17 18.95 -1.84 -0.92
C ILE A 17 18.94 -1.91 -2.45
N TRP A 18 19.08 -0.79 -3.15
CA TRP A 18 19.10 -0.73 -4.62
C TRP A 18 20.33 -1.41 -5.22
N LYS A 19 21.51 -1.27 -4.59
CA LYS A 19 22.72 -1.98 -5.01
C LYS A 19 22.61 -3.49 -4.82
N LYS A 20 22.00 -3.93 -3.71
CA LYS A 20 21.81 -5.35 -3.40
C LYS A 20 20.76 -6.02 -4.30
N MET A 21 19.73 -5.28 -4.73
CA MET A 21 18.76 -5.77 -5.71
C MET A 21 19.40 -5.96 -7.10
N LYS A 22 20.24 -5.04 -7.59
CA LYS A 22 20.85 -5.17 -8.93
C LYS A 22 21.68 -6.43 -9.15
N ASN A 23 22.18 -7.10 -8.10
CA ASN A 23 23.08 -8.25 -8.20
C ASN A 23 22.43 -9.62 -7.94
N ASN A 24 21.10 -9.73 -7.98
CA ASN A 24 20.42 -11.03 -7.92
C ASN A 24 20.17 -11.57 -9.34
N GLU A 25 20.52 -12.83 -9.62
CA GLU A 25 20.33 -13.51 -10.92
C GLU A 25 18.90 -13.43 -11.45
N ILE A 26 17.91 -13.36 -10.54
CA ILE A 26 16.50 -13.18 -10.90
C ILE A 26 16.30 -11.89 -11.70
N ASN A 27 16.99 -10.81 -11.34
CA ASN A 27 16.78 -9.51 -11.98
C ASN A 27 17.32 -9.47 -13.40
N ASN A 28 18.44 -10.15 -13.70
CA ASN A 28 19.01 -10.13 -15.04
C ASN A 28 18.08 -10.75 -16.11
N LYS A 29 17.24 -11.74 -15.75
CA LYS A 29 16.28 -12.37 -16.69
C LYS A 29 15.15 -11.44 -17.12
N TYR A 30 14.91 -10.34 -16.38
CA TYR A 30 13.85 -9.38 -16.65
C TYR A 30 14.38 -8.01 -17.07
N LEU A 31 15.70 -7.85 -17.23
CA LEU A 31 16.28 -6.62 -17.77
C LEU A 31 16.05 -6.56 -19.28
N TYR A 32 15.46 -5.47 -19.74
CA TYR A 32 15.34 -5.13 -21.15
C TYR A 32 15.74 -3.68 -21.37
N ASN A 33 16.18 -3.36 -22.59
CA ASN A 33 16.52 -1.99 -22.96
C ASN A 33 15.23 -1.18 -23.14
N LEU A 34 14.95 -0.26 -22.22
CA LEU A 34 13.84 0.69 -22.30
C LEU A 34 14.38 2.11 -22.47
N PRO A 35 14.49 2.62 -23.71
CA PRO A 35 14.84 4.02 -23.95
C PRO A 35 13.86 4.96 -23.25
N GLU A 36 14.37 5.98 -22.55
CA GLU A 36 13.53 6.94 -21.80
C GLU A 36 12.44 7.60 -22.65
N ARG A 37 12.73 7.87 -23.93
CA ARG A 37 11.76 8.43 -24.89
C ARG A 37 10.50 7.57 -25.12
N LEU A 38 10.54 6.28 -24.76
CA LEU A 38 9.39 5.37 -24.88
C LEU A 38 8.55 5.31 -23.60
N ILE A 39 8.99 5.99 -22.52
CA ILE A 39 8.22 6.15 -21.30
C ILE A 39 7.29 7.35 -21.49
N ALA A 40 5.99 7.08 -21.59
CA ALA A 40 4.99 8.13 -21.71
C ALA A 40 5.02 9.05 -20.48
N GLN A 41 5.18 10.35 -20.72
CA GLN A 41 5.17 11.38 -19.68
C GLN A 41 3.75 11.86 -19.36
N GLU A 42 2.85 11.74 -20.34
CA GLU A 42 1.44 12.11 -20.25
C GLU A 42 0.58 10.99 -20.85
N PRO A 43 -0.66 10.80 -20.38
CA PRO A 43 -1.57 9.82 -20.95
C PRO A 43 -1.95 10.20 -22.39
N ALA A 44 -2.29 9.21 -23.21
CA ALA A 44 -2.89 9.45 -24.52
C ALA A 44 -4.22 10.20 -24.37
N ASN A 45 -4.52 11.09 -25.32
CA ASN A 45 -5.78 11.81 -25.38
C ASN A 45 -6.34 11.76 -26.81
N PRO A 46 -7.53 11.15 -27.03
CA PRO A 46 -8.39 10.49 -26.04
C PRO A 46 -7.76 9.21 -25.46
N ARG A 47 -8.17 8.79 -24.26
CA ARG A 47 -7.51 7.70 -23.49
C ARG A 47 -7.48 6.36 -24.23
N ASP A 48 -8.53 6.08 -24.99
CA ASP A 48 -8.72 4.88 -25.80
C ASP A 48 -7.87 4.89 -27.10
N SER A 49 -7.22 5.99 -27.44
CA SER A 49 -6.24 6.05 -28.55
C SER A 49 -4.87 5.43 -28.21
N SER A 50 -4.68 5.00 -26.96
CA SER A 50 -3.45 4.30 -26.56
C SER A 50 -3.29 2.97 -27.30
N LYS A 51 -2.04 2.52 -27.50
CA LYS A 51 -1.75 1.23 -28.12
C LYS A 51 -2.16 0.09 -27.19
N LEU A 52 -2.81 -0.92 -27.75
CA LEU A 52 -3.11 -2.20 -27.12
C LEU A 52 -2.16 -3.26 -27.68
N LEU A 53 -1.37 -3.88 -26.80
CA LEU A 53 -0.57 -5.06 -27.14
C LEU A 53 -1.40 -6.31 -26.84
N VAL A 54 -1.76 -7.05 -27.88
CA VAL A 54 -2.45 -8.34 -27.74
C VAL A 54 -1.43 -9.45 -27.98
N TYR A 55 -1.29 -10.34 -27.00
CA TYR A 55 -0.39 -11.47 -27.08
C TYR A 55 -1.19 -12.77 -26.99
N ASP A 56 -1.24 -13.52 -28.08
CA ASP A 56 -1.84 -14.85 -28.14
C ASP A 56 -0.80 -15.88 -27.66
N THR A 57 -1.00 -16.38 -26.44
CA THR A 57 -0.07 -17.33 -25.79
C THR A 57 -0.08 -18.71 -26.44
N GLN A 58 -1.17 -19.10 -27.11
CA GLN A 58 -1.28 -20.42 -27.76
C GLN A 58 -0.57 -20.42 -29.11
N LYS A 59 -0.70 -19.33 -29.86
CA LYS A 59 -0.05 -19.17 -31.16
C LYS A 59 1.35 -18.54 -31.08
N ASN A 60 1.72 -18.00 -29.92
CA ASN A 60 2.94 -17.23 -29.73
C ASN A 60 3.02 -16.03 -30.70
N GLU A 61 1.89 -15.34 -30.87
CA GLU A 61 1.71 -14.22 -31.80
C GLU A 61 1.48 -12.91 -31.06
N LEU A 62 2.00 -11.82 -31.64
CA LEU A 62 1.92 -10.47 -31.10
C LEU A 62 1.22 -9.56 -32.11
N ILE A 63 0.17 -8.88 -31.65
CA ILE A 63 -0.61 -7.93 -32.43
C ILE A 63 -0.58 -6.59 -31.71
N ILE A 64 -0.35 -5.51 -32.45
CA ILE A 64 -0.49 -4.14 -31.94
C ILE A 64 -1.75 -3.55 -32.54
N ASP A 65 -2.68 -3.13 -31.69
CA ASP A 65 -3.95 -2.50 -32.05
C ASP A 65 -4.17 -1.22 -31.23
N SER A 66 -5.35 -0.61 -31.33
CA SER A 66 -5.82 0.48 -30.49
C SER A 66 -6.61 -0.04 -29.30
N PHE A 67 -6.47 0.58 -28.13
CA PHE A 67 -7.26 0.25 -26.94
C PHE A 67 -8.76 0.42 -27.16
N PHE A 68 -9.16 1.33 -28.06
CA PHE A 68 -10.53 1.46 -28.54
C PHE A 68 -11.14 0.13 -29.00
N ASN A 69 -10.33 -0.75 -29.59
CA ASN A 69 -10.78 -2.05 -30.10
C ASN A 69 -10.77 -3.15 -29.03
N LEU A 70 -10.49 -2.87 -27.76
CA LEU A 70 -10.38 -3.89 -26.70
C LEU A 70 -11.56 -4.89 -26.69
N ALA A 71 -12.78 -4.39 -26.90
CA ALA A 71 -13.99 -5.21 -26.88
C ALA A 71 -13.99 -6.34 -27.93
N THR A 72 -13.27 -6.22 -29.04
CA THR A 72 -13.18 -7.28 -30.07
C THR A 72 -12.41 -8.51 -29.61
N TYR A 73 -11.57 -8.35 -28.58
CA TYR A 73 -10.75 -9.42 -28.00
C TYR A 73 -11.38 -10.07 -26.76
N LEU A 74 -12.54 -9.57 -26.30
CA LEU A 74 -13.22 -10.10 -25.11
C LEU A 74 -14.32 -11.09 -25.54
N PRO A 75 -14.28 -12.35 -25.07
CA PRO A 75 -15.37 -13.29 -25.27
C PRO A 75 -16.71 -12.75 -24.74
N PRO A 76 -17.86 -13.20 -25.29
CA PRO A 76 -19.18 -12.72 -24.86
C PRO A 76 -19.46 -12.86 -23.36
N SER A 77 -18.90 -13.88 -22.71
CA SER A 77 -19.07 -14.15 -21.28
C SER A 77 -17.88 -13.65 -20.44
N THR A 78 -17.36 -12.45 -20.74
CA THR A 78 -16.25 -11.85 -20.00
C THR A 78 -16.73 -11.07 -18.79
N ALA A 79 -16.13 -11.34 -17.63
CA ALA A 79 -16.25 -10.47 -16.46
C ALA A 79 -15.04 -9.51 -16.40
N LEU A 80 -15.32 -8.21 -16.41
CA LEU A 80 -14.30 -7.18 -16.22
C LEU A 80 -14.35 -6.68 -14.78
N THR A 81 -13.29 -6.94 -14.01
CA THR A 81 -13.13 -6.37 -12.67
C THR A 81 -12.33 -5.07 -12.78
N LEU A 82 -13.00 -3.94 -12.55
CA LEU A 82 -12.37 -2.63 -12.52
C LEU A 82 -12.01 -2.28 -11.07
N ASN A 83 -10.81 -1.74 -10.88
CA ASN A 83 -10.38 -1.24 -9.58
C ASN A 83 -10.82 0.22 -9.40
N ASP A 84 -11.83 0.45 -8.55
CA ASP A 84 -12.20 1.79 -8.08
C ASP A 84 -11.44 2.11 -6.78
N ALA A 85 -10.32 2.82 -6.90
CA ALA A 85 -9.50 3.19 -5.76
C ALA A 85 -9.98 4.50 -5.11
N LYS A 86 -10.53 4.41 -3.89
CA LYS A 86 -10.91 5.57 -3.08
C LYS A 86 -10.00 5.69 -1.85
N VAL A 87 -9.46 6.88 -1.65
CA VAL A 87 -8.63 7.17 -0.47
C VAL A 87 -9.54 7.54 0.69
N VAL A 88 -9.54 6.71 1.73
CA VAL A 88 -10.16 7.05 3.02
C VAL A 88 -9.06 7.52 3.97
N PRO A 89 -9.15 8.75 4.53
CA PRO A 89 -8.17 9.22 5.50
C PRO A 89 -8.33 8.44 6.81
N ALA A 90 -7.59 7.34 6.92
CA ALA A 90 -7.68 6.43 8.06
C ALA A 90 -6.37 6.28 8.83
N ARG A 91 -5.36 7.11 8.50
CA ARG A 91 -4.07 7.15 9.17
C ARG A 91 -4.08 8.21 10.27
N ILE A 92 -4.04 7.79 11.52
CA ILE A 92 -4.14 8.67 12.70
C ILE A 92 -2.93 8.46 13.60
N THR A 93 -2.40 9.54 14.18
CA THR A 93 -1.36 9.46 15.22
C THR A 93 -2.02 9.45 16.59
N LEU A 94 -1.79 8.39 17.35
CA LEU A 94 -2.26 8.20 18.72
C LEU A 94 -1.08 8.20 19.70
N THR A 95 -1.40 8.25 20.98
CA THR A 95 -0.42 8.19 22.07
C THR A 95 -0.66 6.93 22.90
N LYS A 96 0.39 6.17 23.19
CA LYS A 96 0.34 5.04 24.13
C LYS A 96 0.19 5.57 25.56
N GLU A 97 -0.30 4.75 26.48
CA GLU A 97 -0.32 5.08 27.91
C GLU A 97 1.07 5.47 28.46
N THR A 98 2.14 4.91 27.89
CA THR A 98 3.53 5.26 28.22
C THR A 98 3.99 6.64 27.70
N GLY A 99 3.13 7.38 26.98
CA GLY A 99 3.44 8.67 26.35
C GLY A 99 4.10 8.57 24.97
N GLY A 100 4.43 7.35 24.50
CA GLY A 100 5.02 7.15 23.17
C GLY A 100 4.00 7.36 22.04
N LYS A 101 4.40 8.03 20.95
CA LYS A 101 3.55 8.19 19.75
C LYS A 101 3.51 6.90 18.94
N ILE A 102 2.33 6.62 18.35
CA ILE A 102 2.10 5.48 17.46
C ILE A 102 1.17 5.92 16.33
N VAL A 103 1.45 5.52 15.10
CA VAL A 103 0.60 5.76 13.95
C VAL A 103 -0.22 4.50 13.69
N VAL A 104 -1.53 4.69 13.61
CA VAL A 104 -2.51 3.65 13.33
C VAL A 104 -3.14 3.92 11.98
N LEU A 105 -3.17 2.90 11.12
CA LEU A 105 -3.92 2.91 9.86
C LEU A 105 -5.15 2.01 10.04
N PHE A 106 -6.32 2.61 10.17
CA PHE A 106 -7.58 1.88 10.32
C PHE A 106 -8.08 1.38 8.96
N LEU A 107 -8.53 0.13 8.90
CA LEU A 107 -9.10 -0.49 7.70
C LEU A 107 -10.63 -0.32 7.71
N ILE A 108 -11.07 0.93 7.56
CA ILE A 108 -12.48 1.34 7.69
C ILE A 108 -13.39 0.62 6.68
N ASN A 109 -12.90 0.40 5.46
CA ASN A 109 -13.69 -0.28 4.42
C ASN A 109 -14.04 -1.72 4.82
N GLU A 110 -13.08 -2.47 5.39
CA GLU A 110 -13.32 -3.84 5.86
C GLU A 110 -14.27 -3.87 7.06
N TRP A 111 -14.14 -2.89 7.94
CA TRP A 111 -14.99 -2.78 9.13
C TRP A 111 -16.47 -2.56 8.78
N ILE A 112 -16.74 -1.66 7.83
CA ILE A 112 -18.11 -1.38 7.37
C ILE A 112 -18.72 -2.62 6.68
N SER A 113 -17.94 -3.36 5.89
CA SER A 113 -18.43 -4.55 5.18
C SER A 113 -18.77 -5.75 6.09
N THR A 114 -18.16 -5.85 7.28
CA THR A 114 -18.29 -7.01 8.17
C THR A 114 -19.41 -6.91 9.22
N LYS A 115 -20.21 -5.82 9.20
CA LYS A 115 -21.31 -5.56 10.15
C LYS A 115 -20.86 -5.37 11.62
N GLN A 116 -19.96 -4.42 11.83
CA GLN A 116 -19.59 -3.77 13.11
C GLN A 116 -19.11 -4.72 14.23
N GLY A 117 -17.82 -5.07 14.17
CA GLY A 117 -17.04 -5.68 15.26
C GLY A 117 -15.84 -4.81 15.64
N PRO A 118 -14.73 -5.36 16.17
CA PRO A 118 -13.48 -4.62 16.33
C PRO A 118 -12.96 -4.08 14.99
N ILE A 119 -12.40 -2.87 14.99
CA ILE A 119 -11.85 -2.22 13.81
C ILE A 119 -10.47 -2.81 13.50
N PRO A 120 -10.26 -3.43 12.32
CA PRO A 120 -8.94 -3.89 11.91
C PRO A 120 -8.04 -2.68 11.60
N CYS A 121 -6.77 -2.77 11.98
CA CYS A 121 -5.80 -1.71 11.75
C CYS A 121 -4.36 -2.23 11.69
N PHE A 122 -3.50 -1.44 11.05
CA PHE A 122 -2.06 -1.58 11.13
C PHE A 122 -1.47 -0.58 12.13
N LEU A 123 -0.41 -1.00 12.80
CA LEU A 123 0.38 -0.16 13.70
C LEU A 123 1.81 -0.01 13.15
N ASP A 124 2.36 1.21 13.19
CA ASP A 124 3.74 1.45 12.77
C ASP A 124 4.79 1.12 13.86
N ARG A 125 4.32 0.78 15.07
CA ARG A 125 5.11 0.39 16.25
C ARG A 125 4.47 -0.80 16.96
N ARG A 126 5.20 -1.42 17.89
CA ARG A 126 4.71 -2.55 18.68
C ARG A 126 3.50 -2.15 19.54
N GLY A 127 2.38 -2.84 19.32
CA GLY A 127 1.23 -2.88 20.21
C GLY A 127 1.12 -4.24 20.90
N ARG A 128 0.50 -4.27 22.09
CA ARG A 128 0.13 -5.52 22.79
C ARG A 128 -1.38 -5.54 23.01
N VAL A 129 -1.96 -6.73 23.06
CA VAL A 129 -3.33 -6.89 23.50
C VAL A 129 -3.49 -6.28 24.90
N GLY A 130 -4.54 -5.47 25.08
CA GLY A 130 -4.78 -4.67 26.26
C GLY A 130 -4.20 -3.25 26.22
N ASP A 131 -3.27 -2.93 25.31
CA ASP A 131 -2.74 -1.56 25.18
C ASP A 131 -3.88 -0.59 24.82
N ARG A 132 -3.91 0.56 25.51
CA ARG A 132 -4.80 1.69 25.19
C ARG A 132 -4.05 2.70 24.32
N LEU A 133 -4.69 3.10 23.23
CA LEU A 133 -4.17 4.09 22.29
C LEU A 133 -5.08 5.31 22.30
N TYR A 134 -4.53 6.45 22.73
CA TYR A 134 -5.26 7.67 23.02
C TYR A 134 -5.23 8.66 21.86
N PHE A 135 -6.39 9.25 21.60
CA PHE A 135 -6.57 10.42 20.74
C PHE A 135 -6.24 11.70 21.52
N ALA A 136 -6.21 12.83 20.81
CA ALA A 136 -5.87 14.14 21.40
C ALA A 136 -6.88 14.60 22.46
N ASP A 137 -8.15 14.22 22.31
CA ASP A 137 -9.26 14.50 23.24
C ASP A 137 -9.30 13.55 24.45
N LYS A 138 -8.31 12.65 24.58
CA LYS A 138 -8.18 11.60 25.60
C LYS A 138 -9.17 10.43 25.46
N SER A 139 -10.02 10.41 24.44
CA SER A 139 -10.70 9.18 24.04
C SER A 139 -9.65 8.14 23.63
N PHE A 140 -10.01 6.86 23.66
CA PHE A 140 -9.07 5.80 23.33
C PHE A 140 -9.73 4.57 22.74
N VAL A 141 -8.91 3.83 21.99
CA VAL A 141 -9.21 2.47 21.57
C VAL A 141 -8.33 1.49 22.32
N THR A 142 -8.83 0.27 22.51
CA THR A 142 -8.08 -0.81 23.17
C THR A 142 -7.80 -1.92 22.16
N ILE A 143 -6.56 -2.40 22.13
CA ILE A 143 -6.17 -3.55 21.31
C ILE A 143 -6.78 -4.82 21.92
N GLN A 144 -7.74 -5.43 21.24
CA GLN A 144 -8.43 -6.65 21.69
C GLN A 144 -7.70 -7.91 21.29
N ARG A 145 -7.17 -7.95 20.07
CA ARG A 145 -6.45 -9.12 19.54
C ARG A 145 -5.54 -8.74 18.38
N GLN A 146 -4.69 -9.69 18.01
CA GLN A 146 -3.76 -9.58 16.89
C GLN A 146 -3.77 -10.90 16.11
N GLU A 147 -4.00 -10.81 14.80
CA GLU A 147 -4.04 -11.97 13.88
C GLU A 147 -3.31 -11.58 12.58
N GLU A 148 -2.42 -12.43 12.10
CA GLU A 148 -1.73 -12.27 10.80
C GLU A 148 -1.12 -10.88 10.52
N GLY A 149 -0.65 -10.20 11.58
CA GLY A 149 -0.04 -8.86 11.47
C GLY A 149 -1.03 -7.69 11.52
N LEU A 150 -2.33 -7.96 11.59
CA LEU A 150 -3.38 -6.99 11.88
C LEU A 150 -3.67 -6.91 13.38
N PHE A 151 -4.04 -5.71 13.82
CA PHE A 151 -4.54 -5.45 15.17
C PHE A 151 -6.02 -5.12 15.09
N TYR A 152 -6.78 -5.62 16.04
CA TYR A 152 -8.21 -5.39 16.14
C TYR A 152 -8.49 -4.54 17.37
N VAL A 153 -9.06 -3.36 17.17
CA VAL A 153 -9.27 -2.39 18.24
C VAL A 153 -10.74 -2.07 18.44
N THR A 154 -11.14 -1.83 19.68
CA THR A 154 -12.51 -1.41 20.02
C THR A 154 -12.48 -0.05 20.71
N TRP A 155 -13.47 0.78 20.40
CA TRP A 155 -13.73 2.01 21.15
C TRP A 155 -14.10 1.67 22.60
N ALA A 156 -13.68 2.50 23.55
CA ALA A 156 -13.98 2.32 24.97
C ALA A 156 -15.18 3.16 25.47
N GLY A 157 -15.98 3.74 24.56
CA GLY A 157 -17.20 4.51 24.85
C GLY A 157 -18.44 3.94 24.16
N GLU A 158 -19.62 4.45 24.53
CA GLU A 158 -20.90 4.11 23.87
C GLU A 158 -20.82 4.39 22.35
N PRO A 159 -21.38 3.53 21.47
CA PRO A 159 -21.27 3.65 20.01
C PRO A 159 -21.78 4.97 19.40
N ASN A 160 -22.52 5.78 20.16
CA ASN A 160 -23.21 6.99 19.67
C ASN A 160 -22.30 8.21 19.45
N ASP A 161 -21.02 8.18 19.83
CA ASP A 161 -20.13 9.35 19.73
C ASP A 161 -19.41 9.50 18.36
N LEU A 162 -19.72 8.65 17.37
CA LEU A 162 -19.02 8.59 16.09
C LEU A 162 -19.88 8.93 14.85
N LEU A 163 -21.04 9.57 15.03
CA LEU A 163 -21.87 10.11 13.94
C LEU A 163 -22.18 11.60 14.15
#